data_AF-A0A0F9NN56-F1
#
_entry.id   AF-A0A0F9NN56-F1
#
_cell.length_a   1.000
_cell.length_b   1.000
_cell.length_c   1.000
_cell.angle_alpha   90.00
_cell.angle_beta   90.00
_cell.angle_gamma   90.00
#
_symmetry.space_group_name_H-M   'P 1'
#
loop_
_entity.id
_entity.type
_entity.pdbx_description
1 polymer ?
#
loop_
_entity_poly.entity_id
_entity_poly.type
_entity_poly.pdbx_seq_one_letter_code
_entity_poly.pdbx_strand_id
1 'polypeptide(L)'
;MNEHTEQASTTEASDTEVEGTPKRSKSEQLRKYKAGYDTYQLASGNLSMDNGDKVALILRGASPEAVMLAAEKLKGLEPGTLATRYIDRNPGAKRMNAGNIIRGCIKRGDTNNAGVTKAIKAASKVLNTVTS
;
A
#
# COMPACT_ATOMS: atom_id res chain seq x y z
N MET A 1 -39.61 -33.61 0.96
CA MET A 1 -38.29 -33.99 0.41
C MET A 1 -37.72 -32.71 -0.17
N ASN A 2 -37.00 -31.92 0.63
CA ASN A 2 -35.56 -32.07 0.94
C ASN A 2 -34.72 -32.05 -0.35
N GLU A 3 -33.61 -31.34 -0.49
CA GLU A 3 -32.85 -30.43 0.37
C GLU A 3 -31.73 -29.85 -0.53
N HIS A 4 -31.25 -28.66 -0.14
CA HIS A 4 -29.88 -28.15 -0.18
C HIS A 4 -28.84 -28.58 -1.24
N THR A 5 -28.21 -27.56 -1.85
CA THR A 5 -26.75 -27.29 -1.84
C THR A 5 -26.50 -25.97 -2.61
N GLU A 6 -25.60 -25.04 -2.30
CA GLU A 6 -24.64 -24.85 -1.21
C GLU A 6 -24.12 -23.39 -1.33
N GLN A 7 -23.57 -22.86 -0.23
CA GLN A 7 -23.18 -21.47 -0.02
C GLN A 7 -21.76 -21.16 -0.51
N ALA A 8 -21.48 -19.89 -0.82
CA ALA A 8 -20.23 -19.20 -0.47
C ALA A 8 -20.49 -17.68 -0.49
N SER A 9 -20.80 -17.08 0.67
CA SER A 9 -19.80 -16.43 1.54
C SER A 9 -19.13 -15.22 0.88
N THR A 10 -19.70 -14.04 1.09
CA THR A 10 -18.90 -12.84 1.30
C THR A 10 -19.62 -11.99 2.33
N THR A 11 -19.22 -12.15 3.58
CA THR A 11 -19.63 -11.30 4.69
C THR A 11 -19.12 -9.88 4.42
N GLU A 12 -20.00 -9.02 3.91
CA GLU A 12 -19.79 -7.59 4.00
C GLU A 12 -19.89 -7.20 5.47
N ALA A 13 -18.75 -6.88 6.08
CA ALA A 13 -18.72 -6.25 7.38
C ALA A 13 -19.21 -4.80 7.23
N SER A 14 -20.55 -4.63 7.16
CA SER A 14 -21.17 -3.34 7.41
C SER A 14 -21.10 -3.08 8.91
N ASP A 15 -20.15 -2.24 9.33
CA ASP A 15 -20.21 -1.57 10.64
C ASP A 15 -21.43 -0.64 10.61
N THR A 16 -22.62 -1.18 10.89
CA THR A 16 -23.78 -0.39 11.26
C THR A 16 -23.47 0.19 12.63
N GLU A 17 -23.25 1.50 12.69
CA GLU A 17 -23.02 2.22 13.93
C GLU A 17 -24.25 2.08 14.83
N VAL A 18 -24.18 1.18 15.82
CA VAL A 18 -25.16 1.11 16.90
C VAL A 18 -24.80 2.19 17.91
N GLU A 19 -25.69 3.16 18.03
CA GLU A 19 -25.66 4.26 18.99
C GLU A 19 -25.48 3.71 20.42
N GLY A 20 -24.32 3.99 21.04
CA GLY A 20 -24.02 3.58 22.42
C GLY A 20 -22.74 2.77 22.65
N THR A 21 -21.91 2.48 21.64
CA THR A 21 -20.62 1.82 21.88
C THR A 21 -19.55 2.81 22.38
N PRO A 22 -18.78 2.48 23.44
CA PRO A 22 -17.71 3.35 23.93
C PRO A 22 -16.69 3.58 22.81
N LYS A 23 -16.34 4.86 22.56
CA LYS A 23 -15.30 5.25 21.60
C LYS A 23 -14.02 4.50 21.92
N ARG A 24 -13.69 3.47 21.14
CA ARG A 24 -12.43 2.71 21.30
C ARG A 24 -11.27 3.68 21.32
N SER A 25 -10.39 3.54 22.29
CA SER A 25 -9.24 4.43 22.43
C SER A 25 -8.38 4.37 21.16
N LYS A 26 -7.71 5.48 20.81
CA LYS A 26 -6.78 5.53 19.67
C LYS A 26 -5.73 4.41 19.75
N SER A 27 -5.33 4.04 20.97
CA SER A 27 -4.38 2.95 21.21
C SER A 27 -4.91 1.58 20.78
N GLU A 28 -6.18 1.27 21.06
CA GLU A 28 -6.82 0.01 20.65
C GLU A 28 -7.00 -0.07 19.15
N GLN A 29 -7.33 1.05 18.51
CA GLN A 29 -7.43 1.14 17.06
C GLN A 29 -6.08 0.85 16.40
N LEU A 30 -5.01 1.50 16.87
CA LEU A 30 -3.65 1.25 16.38
C LEU A 30 -3.22 -0.21 16.57
N ARG A 31 -3.56 -0.83 17.71
CA ARG A 31 -3.27 -2.23 17.98
C ARG A 31 -4.02 -3.15 16.99
N LYS A 32 -5.29 -2.87 16.71
CA LYS A 32 -6.09 -3.61 15.73
C LYS A 32 -5.49 -3.52 14.33
N TYR A 33 -5.10 -2.32 13.88
CA TYR A 33 -4.48 -2.14 12.56
C TYR A 33 -3.13 -2.85 12.46
N LYS A 34 -2.30 -2.77 13.51
CA LYS A 34 -0.98 -3.40 13.53
C LYS A 34 -1.05 -4.93 13.52
N ALA A 35 -2.13 -5.52 14.03
CA ALA A 35 -2.31 -6.98 14.06
C ALA A 35 -2.36 -7.61 12.64
N GLY A 36 -2.76 -6.84 11.62
CA GLY A 36 -2.78 -7.30 10.23
C GLY A 36 -1.50 -7.01 9.44
N TYR A 37 -0.41 -6.65 10.12
CA TYR A 37 0.86 -6.35 9.43
C TYR A 37 1.78 -7.56 9.39
N ASP A 38 2.29 -7.84 8.21
CA ASP A 38 3.35 -8.81 7.97
C ASP A 38 4.71 -8.15 8.22
N THR A 39 5.57 -8.88 8.94
CA THR A 39 6.97 -8.48 9.13
C THR A 39 7.84 -9.22 8.12
N TYR A 40 8.77 -8.49 7.48
CA TYR A 40 9.73 -9.07 6.53
C TYR A 40 11.12 -8.45 6.73
N GLN A 41 12.15 -9.19 6.32
CA GLN A 41 13.53 -8.74 6.42
C GLN A 41 13.97 -8.03 5.13
N LEU A 42 14.61 -6.87 5.28
CA LEU A 42 15.25 -6.12 4.21
C LEU A 42 16.63 -6.69 3.91
N ALA A 43 17.18 -6.39 2.72
CA ALA A 43 18.54 -6.80 2.35
C ALA A 43 19.62 -6.26 3.31
N SER A 44 19.34 -5.17 4.03
CA SER A 44 20.22 -4.63 5.08
C SER A 44 20.17 -5.41 6.40
N GLY A 45 19.32 -6.44 6.51
CA GLY A 45 19.08 -7.20 7.75
C GLY A 45 18.00 -6.60 8.65
N ASN A 46 17.59 -5.36 8.43
CA ASN A 46 16.55 -4.68 9.20
C ASN A 46 15.15 -5.28 8.93
N LEU A 47 14.30 -5.30 9.97
CA LEU A 47 12.90 -5.68 9.82
C LEU A 47 12.05 -4.49 9.36
N SER A 48 11.11 -4.77 8.47
CA SER A 48 10.08 -3.84 8.03
C SER A 48 8.71 -4.49 8.15
N MET A 49 7.65 -3.67 8.22
CA MET A 49 6.27 -4.14 8.29
C MET A 49 5.43 -3.55 7.14
N ASP A 50 4.49 -4.32 6.61
CA ASP A 50 3.46 -3.87 5.68
C ASP A 50 2.16 -4.67 5.86
N ASN A 51 1.10 -4.34 5.12
CA ASN A 51 -0.21 -5.00 5.25
C ASN A 51 -0.36 -6.29 4.43
N GLY A 52 0.71 -6.83 3.84
CA GLY A 52 0.70 -8.11 3.13
C GLY A 52 -0.06 -8.15 1.80
N ASP A 53 -0.71 -7.06 1.37
CA ASP A 53 -1.49 -7.08 0.12
C ASP A 53 -0.60 -7.20 -1.14
N LYS A 54 -1.21 -7.56 -2.27
CA LYS A 54 -0.49 -7.76 -3.54
C LYS A 54 0.37 -6.55 -3.93
N VAL A 55 -0.11 -5.33 -3.65
CA VAL A 55 0.66 -4.11 -3.90
C VAL A 55 1.86 -4.05 -2.96
N ALA A 56 1.68 -4.26 -1.66
CA ALA A 56 2.75 -4.28 -0.68
C ALA A 56 3.86 -5.26 -1.06
N LEU A 57 3.50 -6.48 -1.46
CA LEU A 57 4.44 -7.49 -1.95
C LEU A 57 5.26 -6.98 -3.16
N ILE A 58 4.61 -6.37 -4.15
CA ILE A 58 5.29 -5.79 -5.32
C ILE A 58 6.24 -4.65 -4.91
N LEU A 59 5.87 -3.87 -3.90
CA LEU A 59 6.65 -2.73 -3.43
C LEU A 59 7.79 -3.14 -2.48
N ARG A 60 7.90 -4.40 -2.03
CA ARG A 60 8.99 -4.82 -1.13
C ARG A 60 10.34 -4.65 -1.83
N GLY A 61 11.33 -4.14 -1.10
CA GLY A 61 12.67 -3.86 -1.62
C GLY A 61 12.81 -2.59 -2.48
N ALA A 62 11.71 -1.94 -2.88
CA ALA A 62 11.78 -0.64 -3.55
C ALA A 62 12.04 0.50 -2.55
N SER A 63 12.89 1.46 -2.93
CA SER A 63 13.13 2.66 -2.13
C SER A 63 11.88 3.57 -2.10
N PRO A 64 11.71 4.41 -1.07
CA PRO A 64 10.61 5.38 -1.02
C PRO A 64 10.53 6.25 -2.28
N GLU A 65 11.68 6.67 -2.82
CA GLU A 65 11.81 7.48 -4.03
C GLU A 65 11.31 6.72 -5.26
N ALA A 66 11.66 5.43 -5.40
CA ALA A 66 11.17 4.60 -6.49
C ALA A 66 9.63 4.44 -6.44
N VAL A 67 9.08 4.27 -5.24
CA VAL A 67 7.63 4.15 -5.04
C VAL A 67 6.92 5.47 -5.36
N MET A 68 7.48 6.61 -4.98
CA MET A 68 6.94 7.93 -5.34
C MET A 68 6.94 8.16 -6.85
N LEU A 69 8.07 7.91 -7.51
CA LEU A 69 8.20 8.08 -8.96
C LEU A 69 7.25 7.15 -9.73
N ALA A 70 7.09 5.90 -9.28
CA ALA A 70 6.11 4.99 -9.86
C ALA A 70 4.66 5.48 -9.64
N ALA A 71 4.34 6.01 -8.46
CA ALA A 71 3.02 6.57 -8.17
C ALA A 71 2.71 7.80 -9.03
N GLU A 72 3.68 8.69 -9.24
CA GLU A 72 3.55 9.84 -10.15
C GLU A 72 3.22 9.37 -11.57
N LYS A 73 4.03 8.44 -12.10
CA LYS A 73 3.82 7.89 -13.44
C LYS A 73 2.46 7.22 -13.61
N LEU A 74 2.03 6.41 -12.65
CA LEU A 74 0.75 5.70 -12.71
C LEU A 74 -0.45 6.64 -12.58
N LYS A 75 -0.29 7.75 -11.85
CA LYS A 75 -1.35 8.75 -11.65
C LYS A 75 -1.34 9.85 -12.72
N GLY A 76 -0.32 9.89 -13.59
CA GLY A 76 -0.15 10.96 -14.57
C GLY A 76 0.22 12.30 -13.92
N LEU A 77 1.02 12.27 -12.85
CA LEU A 77 1.58 13.47 -12.24
C LEU A 77 2.93 13.80 -12.88
N GLU A 78 3.28 15.09 -12.88
CA GLU A 78 4.62 15.53 -13.27
C GLU A 78 5.68 14.89 -12.37
N PRO A 79 6.82 14.44 -12.94
CA PRO A 79 7.93 13.89 -12.17
C PRO A 79 8.39 14.86 -11.07
N GLY A 80 8.54 14.35 -9.85
CA GLY A 80 8.97 15.14 -8.69
C GLY A 80 7.83 15.82 -7.92
N THR A 81 6.58 15.75 -8.37
CA THR A 81 5.41 16.28 -7.65
C THR A 81 5.31 15.74 -6.21
N LEU A 82 5.43 14.43 -6.03
CA LEU A 82 5.40 13.76 -4.74
C LEU A 82 6.70 13.96 -3.96
N ALA A 83 7.85 14.06 -4.64
CA ALA A 83 9.11 14.38 -3.99
C ALA A 83 9.03 15.75 -3.27
N THR A 84 8.49 16.76 -3.95
CA THR A 84 8.24 18.09 -3.38
C THR A 84 7.18 18.03 -2.29
N ARG A 85 6.04 17.38 -2.56
CA ARG A 85 4.93 17.29 -1.59
C ARG A 85 5.31 16.59 -0.29
N TYR A 86 6.23 15.63 -0.35
CA TYR A 86 6.62 14.81 0.78
C TYR A 86 8.06 15.05 1.23
N ILE A 87 8.63 16.22 0.94
CA ILE A 87 10.01 16.56 1.29
C ILE A 87 10.28 16.36 2.80
N ASP A 88 9.37 16.81 3.66
CA ASP A 88 9.49 16.74 5.13
C ASP A 88 8.96 15.43 5.74
N ARG A 89 8.58 14.44 4.93
CA ARG A 89 8.05 13.17 5.43
C ARG A 89 9.16 12.17 5.66
N ASN A 90 9.06 11.37 6.71
CA ASN A 90 10.00 10.26 6.92
C ASN A 90 9.84 9.20 5.80
N PRO A 91 10.87 8.37 5.54
CA PRO A 91 10.86 7.35 4.48
C PRO A 91 9.63 6.43 4.49
N GLY A 92 9.21 5.98 5.67
CA GLY A 92 8.03 5.12 5.84
C GLY A 92 6.74 5.82 5.42
N ALA A 93 6.56 7.08 5.83
CA ALA A 93 5.41 7.90 5.47
C ALA A 93 5.38 8.21 3.96
N LYS A 94 6.53 8.50 3.33
CA LYS A 94 6.64 8.67 1.87
C LYS A 94 6.14 7.41 1.14
N ARG A 95 6.68 6.25 1.52
CA ARG A 95 6.31 4.95 0.94
C ARG A 95 4.83 4.62 1.15
N MET A 96 4.31 4.85 2.34
CA MET A 96 2.91 4.59 2.67
C MET A 96 1.94 5.47 1.86
N ASN A 97 2.22 6.78 1.78
CA ASN A 97 1.38 7.71 1.03
C ASN A 97 1.41 7.40 -0.48
N ALA A 98 2.59 7.16 -1.05
CA ALA A 98 2.72 6.80 -2.46
C ALA A 98 2.08 5.42 -2.75
N GLY A 99 2.24 4.44 -1.87
CA GLY A 99 1.57 3.14 -1.97
C GLY A 99 0.05 3.25 -1.97
N ASN A 100 -0.52 4.15 -1.15
CA ASN A 100 -1.96 4.40 -1.14
C ASN A 100 -2.46 5.02 -2.45
N ILE A 101 -1.66 5.87 -3.09
CA ILE A 101 -1.96 6.39 -4.43
C ILE A 101 -2.03 5.24 -5.45
N ILE A 102 -1.04 4.34 -5.45
CA ILE A 102 -0.98 3.19 -6.34
C ILE A 102 -2.19 2.28 -6.15
N ARG A 103 -2.58 2.00 -4.89
CA ARG A 103 -3.80 1.25 -4.57
C ARG A 103 -5.05 1.93 -5.12
N GLY A 104 -5.12 3.25 -5.02
CA GLY A 104 -6.21 4.05 -5.61
C GLY A 104 -6.31 3.91 -7.12
N CYS A 105 -5.18 3.95 -7.84
CA CYS A 105 -5.11 3.74 -9.28
C CYS A 105 -5.60 2.33 -9.69
N ILE A 106 -5.21 1.29 -8.95
CA ILE A 106 -5.72 -0.07 -9.20
C ILE A 106 -7.23 -0.14 -8.95
N LYS A 107 -7.71 0.41 -7.83
CA LYS A 107 -9.13 0.38 -7.46
C LYS A 107 -10.01 1.08 -8.51
N ARG A 108 -9.51 2.15 -9.13
CA ARG A 108 -10.20 2.89 -10.20
C ARG A 108 -10.11 2.22 -11.58
N GLY A 109 -9.21 1.26 -11.76
CA GLY A 109 -8.99 0.58 -13.02
C GLY A 109 -8.00 1.29 -13.96
N ASP A 110 -7.32 2.34 -13.51
CA ASP A 110 -6.30 3.03 -14.31
C ASP A 110 -5.07 2.15 -14.57
N THR A 111 -4.84 1.18 -13.69
CA THR A 111 -3.72 0.23 -13.79
C THR A 111 -4.06 -1.09 -13.10
N ASN A 112 -3.16 -2.07 -13.24
CA ASN A 112 -3.25 -3.37 -12.57
C ASN A 112 -1.89 -3.74 -11.94
N ASN A 113 -1.84 -4.87 -11.23
CA ASN A 113 -0.62 -5.33 -10.55
C ASN A 113 0.59 -5.49 -11.50
N ALA A 114 0.37 -5.90 -12.75
CA ALA A 114 1.44 -6.01 -13.74
C ALA A 114 1.96 -4.62 -14.15
N GLY A 115 1.06 -3.65 -14.33
CA GLY A 115 1.38 -2.24 -14.55
C GLY A 115 2.22 -1.66 -13.41
N VAL A 116 1.84 -1.93 -12.16
CA VAL A 116 2.62 -1.51 -10.98
C VAL A 116 4.02 -2.12 -10.98
N THR A 117 4.13 -3.42 -11.25
CA THR A 117 5.44 -4.11 -11.32
C THR A 117 6.34 -3.47 -12.38
N LYS A 118 5.80 -3.17 -13.57
CA LYS A 118 6.55 -2.51 -14.65
C LYS A 118 6.97 -1.09 -14.25
N ALA A 119 6.08 -0.32 -13.63
CA ALA A 119 6.37 1.03 -13.19
C ALA A 119 7.47 1.07 -12.13
N ILE A 120 7.42 0.19 -11.13
CA ILE A 120 8.43 0.09 -10.08
C ILE A 120 9.79 -0.34 -10.64
N LYS A 121 9.84 -1.36 -11.50
CA LYS A 121 11.10 -1.78 -12.15
C LYS A 121 11.74 -0.63 -12.94
N ALA A 122 10.92 0.13 -13.68
CA ALA A 122 11.42 1.28 -14.42
C ALA A 122 11.93 2.39 -13.48
N ALA A 123 11.18 2.72 -12.43
CA ALA A 123 11.57 3.74 -11.46
C ALA A 123 12.87 3.38 -10.71
N SER A 124 12.99 2.15 -10.22
CA SER A 124 14.21 1.68 -9.55
C SER A 124 15.42 1.70 -10.50
N LYS A 125 15.24 1.32 -11.77
CA LYS A 125 16.30 1.40 -12.77
C LYS A 125 16.80 2.83 -12.98
N VAL A 126 15.88 3.78 -13.14
CA VAL A 126 16.21 5.21 -13.33
C VAL A 126 17.01 5.74 -12.15
N LEU A 127 16.62 5.43 -10.92
CA LEU A 127 17.33 5.92 -9.72
C LEU A 127 18.72 5.30 -9.59
N ASN A 128 18.87 4.02 -9.92
CA ASN A 128 20.17 3.36 -9.88
C ASN A 128 21.15 3.95 -10.91
N THR A 129 20.66 4.33 -12.10
CA THR A 129 21.50 4.96 -13.14
C THR A 129 21.95 6.38 -12.82
N VAL A 130 21.22 7.10 -11.96
CA VAL A 130 21.60 8.47 -11.52
C VAL A 130 22.62 8.42 -10.37
N THR A 131 22.72 7.28 -9.68
CA THR A 131 23.60 7.11 -8.51
C THR A 131 24.89 6.34 -8.84
N SER A 132 25.09 5.95 -10.11
CA SER A 132 26.29 5.27 -10.62
C SER A 132 27.13 6.23 -11.45
#